data_AF-A0A957ZN77-F1
#
_entry.id   AF-A0A957ZN77-F1
#
_cell.length_a   1.000
_cell.length_b   1.000
_cell.length_c   1.000
_cell.angle_alpha   90.00
_cell.angle_beta   90.00
_cell.angle_gamma   90.00
#
_symmetry.space_group_name_H-M   'P 1'
#
loop_
_entity.id
_entity.type
_entity.pdbx_description
1 polymer ?
#
loop_
_entity_poly.entity_id
_entity_poly.type
_entity_poly.pdbx_seq_one_letter_code
_entity_poly.pdbx_strand_id
1 'polypeptide(L)'
;GATGFIRVDWLSPAGLDTWGDVRLFLLGTEGYMEVRKTWDVQGRAGTDHLFVVDGQGERHIQATGTPLPFMADYLADLRQRTETAITQAHVLQVSELALRAQAQAHILPASR
;
A
#
# COMPACT_ATOMS: atom_id res chain seq x y z
N GLY A 1 0.35 20.59 -3.80
CA GLY A 1 -0.19 19.47 -3.00
C GLY A 1 0.10 18.17 -3.70
N ALA A 2 -0.15 17.03 -3.05
CA ALA A 2 -0.08 15.71 -3.67
C ALA A 2 -1.48 15.22 -4.05
N THR A 3 -1.57 14.27 -4.98
CA THR A 3 -2.81 13.59 -5.37
C THR A 3 -2.62 12.08 -5.27
N GLY A 4 -3.72 11.33 -5.18
CA GLY A 4 -3.71 9.88 -5.08
C GLY A 4 -4.84 9.26 -5.89
N PHE A 5 -4.57 8.09 -6.46
CA PHE A 5 -5.56 7.26 -7.14
C PHE A 5 -5.55 5.87 -6.52
N ILE A 6 -6.74 5.33 -6.23
CA ILE A 6 -6.92 4.00 -5.65
C ILE A 6 -7.91 3.24 -6.53
N ARG A 7 -7.53 2.03 -6.95
CA ARG A 7 -8.40 1.04 -7.55
C ARG A 7 -8.36 -0.22 -6.69
N VAL A 8 -9.54 -0.75 -6.39
CA VAL A 8 -9.70 -2.05 -5.73
C VAL A 8 -10.70 -2.86 -6.55
N ASP A 9 -10.44 -4.15 -6.68
CA ASP A 9 -11.37 -5.08 -7.30
C ASP A 9 -11.33 -6.45 -6.63
N TRP A 10 -12.34 -7.25 -6.96
CA TRP A 10 -12.49 -8.63 -6.53
C TRP A 10 -12.26 -9.59 -7.71
N LEU A 11 -11.33 -9.25 -8.62
CA LEU A 11 -11.17 -9.90 -9.92
C LEU A 11 -9.85 -10.67 -10.06
N SER A 12 -9.15 -10.96 -8.95
CA SER A 12 -7.95 -11.81 -8.96
C SER A 12 -8.25 -13.14 -9.68
N PRO A 13 -7.55 -13.48 -10.78
CA PRO A 13 -7.81 -14.70 -11.53
C PRO A 13 -7.28 -15.93 -10.78
N ALA A 14 -7.89 -17.08 -11.00
CA ALA A 14 -7.49 -18.35 -10.37
C ALA A 14 -6.04 -18.80 -10.70
N GLY A 15 -5.47 -18.28 -11.79
CA GLY A 15 -4.08 -18.56 -12.18
C GLY A 15 -3.04 -17.65 -11.53
N LEU A 16 -3.44 -16.73 -10.65
CA LEU A 16 -2.50 -15.91 -9.88
C LEU A 16 -2.00 -16.72 -8.67
N ASP A 17 -0.68 -16.82 -8.50
CA ASP A 17 -0.04 -17.59 -7.42
C ASP A 17 -0.16 -16.94 -6.02
N THR A 18 -1.01 -15.93 -5.87
CA THR A 18 -1.25 -15.20 -4.62
C THR A 18 -2.70 -14.71 -4.55
N TRP A 19 -3.11 -14.16 -3.42
CA TRP A 19 -4.48 -13.69 -3.19
C TRP A 19 -4.85 -12.40 -3.95
N GLY A 20 -3.86 -11.67 -4.45
CA GLY A 20 -4.07 -10.49 -5.30
C GLY A 20 -2.74 -9.86 -5.69
N ASP A 21 -2.70 -9.15 -6.82
CA ASP A 21 -1.51 -8.44 -7.27
C ASP A 21 -1.51 -7.01 -6.71
N VAL A 22 -0.94 -6.86 -5.51
CA VAL A 22 -1.04 -5.61 -4.73
C VAL A 22 0.14 -4.70 -5.05
N ARG A 23 -0.18 -3.54 -5.63
CA ARG A 23 0.79 -2.54 -6.09
C ARG A 23 0.60 -1.20 -5.40
N LEU A 24 1.71 -0.50 -5.18
CA LEU A 24 1.74 0.90 -4.77
C LEU A 24 2.80 1.63 -5.59
N PHE A 25 2.43 2.78 -6.16
CA PHE A 25 3.35 3.68 -6.84
C PHE A 25 3.45 4.99 -6.06
N LEU A 26 4.66 5.43 -5.77
CA LEU A 26 4.95 6.71 -5.15
C LEU A 26 5.75 7.55 -6.14
N LEU A 27 5.12 8.59 -6.70
CA LEU A 27 5.75 9.50 -7.65
C LEU A 27 6.24 10.75 -6.92
N GLY A 28 7.55 10.97 -6.91
CA GLY A 28 8.20 12.17 -6.41
C GLY A 28 8.71 13.06 -7.54
N THR A 29 9.29 14.21 -7.17
CA THR A 29 9.88 15.16 -8.14
C THR A 29 11.24 14.71 -8.68
N GLU A 30 11.93 13.81 -7.96
CA GLU A 30 13.30 13.36 -8.28
C GLU A 30 13.38 11.86 -8.60
N GLY A 31 12.23 11.20 -8.68
CA GLY A 31 12.17 9.75 -8.87
C GLY A 31 10.82 9.18 -8.49
N TYR A 32 10.72 7.86 -8.53
CA TYR A 32 9.54 7.13 -8.10
C TYR A 32 9.91 5.80 -7.46
N MET A 33 8.94 5.25 -6.71
CA MET A 33 9.01 3.91 -6.17
C MET A 33 7.81 3.08 -6.63
N GLU A 34 8.05 1.80 -6.88
CA GLU A 34 7.01 0.78 -7.04
C GLU A 34 7.17 -0.27 -5.94
N VAL A 35 6.11 -0.55 -5.19
CA VAL A 35 6.02 -1.70 -4.30
C VAL A 35 5.19 -2.78 -4.98
N ARG A 36 5.75 -3.98 -5.12
CA ARG A 36 5.03 -5.21 -5.47
C ARG A 36 4.94 -6.06 -4.20
N LYS A 37 3.83 -5.92 -3.48
CA LYS A 37 3.68 -6.43 -2.11
C LYS A 37 3.64 -7.96 -2.08
N THR A 38 2.81 -8.54 -2.93
CA THR A 38 2.39 -9.95 -2.84
C THR A 38 2.99 -10.84 -3.91
N TRP A 39 3.35 -10.29 -5.07
CA TRP A 39 3.86 -11.06 -6.20
C TRP A 39 4.55 -10.19 -7.23
N ASP A 40 5.55 -10.77 -7.92
CA ASP A 40 6.16 -10.20 -9.12
C ASP A 40 5.87 -11.13 -10.32
N VAL A 41 4.77 -10.85 -11.04
CA VAL A 41 4.26 -11.70 -12.13
C VAL A 41 5.34 -11.96 -13.18
N GLN A 42 5.72 -13.23 -13.35
CA GLN A 42 6.78 -13.68 -14.28
C GLN A 42 8.14 -13.01 -14.03
N GLY A 43 8.33 -12.45 -12.82
CA GLY A 43 9.53 -11.74 -12.42
C GLY A 43 10.32 -12.49 -11.36
N ARG A 44 10.71 -11.76 -10.33
CA ARG A 44 11.54 -12.27 -9.23
C ARG A 44 10.70 -13.16 -8.32
N ALA A 45 11.34 -14.19 -7.76
CA ALA A 45 10.71 -15.01 -6.73
C ALA A 45 10.55 -14.24 -5.42
N GLY A 46 9.47 -14.52 -4.69
CA GLY A 46 9.22 -13.97 -3.35
C GLY A 46 8.13 -12.91 -3.31
N THR A 47 8.14 -12.14 -2.22
CA THR A 47 7.20 -11.06 -1.91
C THR A 47 7.96 -9.80 -1.52
N ASP A 48 7.24 -8.70 -1.30
CA ASP A 48 7.80 -7.46 -0.75
C ASP A 48 8.95 -6.89 -1.61
N HIS A 49 8.72 -6.78 -2.92
CA HIS A 49 9.68 -6.15 -3.83
C HIS A 49 9.49 -4.64 -3.84
N LEU A 50 10.56 -3.89 -3.60
CA LEU A 50 10.60 -2.44 -3.73
C LEU A 50 11.54 -2.09 -4.89
N PHE A 51 11.02 -1.38 -5.88
CA PHE A 51 11.79 -0.81 -6.98
C PHE A 51 11.89 0.68 -6.75
N VAL A 52 13.09 1.23 -6.86
CA VAL A 52 13.33 2.66 -6.74
C VAL A 52 14.09 3.13 -7.97
N VAL A 53 13.62 4.23 -8.57
CA VAL A 53 14.26 4.88 -9.70
C VAL A 53 14.40 6.36 -9.38
N ASP A 54 15.63 6.85 -9.35
CA ASP A 54 15.95 8.24 -9.08
C ASP A 54 17.23 8.65 -9.85
N GLY A 55 17.77 9.84 -9.55
CA GLY A 55 18.97 10.36 -10.19
C GLY A 55 20.24 9.51 -10.02
N GLN A 56 20.23 8.50 -9.14
CA GLN A 56 21.34 7.55 -8.97
C GLN A 56 21.16 6.25 -9.78
N GLY A 57 20.01 6.08 -10.44
CA GLY A 57 19.69 4.92 -11.26
C GLY A 57 18.55 4.07 -10.71
N GLU A 58 18.41 2.87 -11.25
CA GLU A 58 17.40 1.89 -10.82
C GLU A 58 17.98 0.91 -9.81
N ARG A 59 17.22 0.62 -8.75
CA ARG A 59 17.57 -0.41 -7.76
C ARG A 59 16.35 -1.21 -7.34
N HIS A 60 16.59 -2.50 -7.12
CA HIS A 60 15.64 -3.41 -6.50
C HIS A 60 16.08 -3.71 -5.07
N ILE A 61 15.13 -3.63 -4.14
CA ILE A 61 15.29 -3.96 -2.72
C ILE A 61 14.31 -5.09 -2.43
N GLN A 62 14.83 -6.20 -1.92
CA GLN A 62 14.00 -7.25 -1.33
C GLN A 62 13.70 -6.88 0.12
N ALA A 63 12.47 -6.48 0.41
CA ALA A 63 12.07 -5.97 1.72
C ALA A 63 11.52 -7.07 2.65
N THR A 64 11.57 -8.34 2.23
CA THR A 64 11.22 -9.49 3.08
C THR A 64 12.06 -9.47 4.36
N GLY A 65 11.42 -9.62 5.52
CA GLY A 65 12.11 -9.63 6.82
C GLY A 65 12.47 -8.24 7.37
N THR A 66 12.07 -7.15 6.71
CA THR A 66 12.17 -5.80 7.28
C THR A 66 11.39 -5.74 8.60
N PRO A 67 11.93 -5.13 9.67
CA PRO A 67 11.23 -4.99 10.95
C PRO A 67 9.84 -4.37 10.79
N LEU A 68 8.83 -4.95 11.45
CA LEU A 68 7.45 -4.47 11.47
C LEU A 68 7.10 -3.95 12.87
N PRO A 69 7.29 -2.65 13.16
CA PRO A 69 7.29 -2.15 14.53
C PRO A 69 5.88 -1.91 15.09
N PHE A 70 4.86 -1.80 14.21
CA PHE A 70 3.51 -1.34 14.58
C PHE A 70 2.93 -1.99 15.84
N MET A 71 2.99 -3.33 15.98
CA MET A 71 2.40 -3.99 17.15
C MET A 71 3.20 -3.74 18.43
N ALA A 72 4.53 -3.69 18.34
CA ALA A 72 5.36 -3.36 19.49
C ALA A 72 5.11 -1.93 19.96
N ASP A 73 5.05 -0.98 19.02
CA ASP A 73 4.76 0.43 19.27
C ASP A 73 3.33 0.60 19.82
N TYR A 74 2.35 -0.08 19.25
CA TYR A 74 0.95 -0.03 19.70
C TYR A 74 0.80 -0.55 21.15
N LEU A 75 1.48 -1.63 21.50
CA LEU A 75 1.49 -2.13 22.87
C LEU A 75 2.22 -1.18 23.83
N ALA A 76 3.24 -0.46 23.38
CA ALA A 76 3.90 0.58 24.16
C ALA A 76 2.95 1.78 24.37
N ASP A 77 2.25 2.19 23.33
CA ASP A 77 1.24 3.25 23.34
C ASP A 77 0.12 2.98 24.33
N LEU A 78 -0.38 1.75 24.41
CA LEU A 78 -1.39 1.38 25.41
C LEU A 78 -0.92 1.56 26.84
N ARG A 79 0.34 1.19 27.13
CA ARG A 79 0.94 1.29 28.47
C ARG A 79 1.28 2.73 28.84
N GLN A 80 1.79 3.49 27.88
CA GLN A 80 2.31 4.85 28.09
C GLN A 80 1.27 5.93 27.81
N ARG A 81 0.11 5.56 27.26
CA ARG A 81 -0.96 6.47 26.82
C ARG A 81 -0.46 7.46 25.75
N THR A 82 0.33 6.95 24.81
CA THR A 82 0.90 7.69 23.66
C THR A 82 0.29 7.22 22.34
N GLU A 83 0.75 7.79 21.22
CA GLU A 83 0.27 7.49 19.86
C GLU A 83 1.42 7.41 18.83
N THR A 84 2.49 6.71 19.21
CA THR A 84 3.72 6.57 18.39
C THR A 84 3.55 5.62 17.21
N ALA A 85 2.71 4.59 17.33
CA ALA A 85 2.46 3.64 16.24
C ALA A 85 1.66 4.29 15.10
N ILE A 86 0.60 5.01 15.46
CA ILE A 86 -0.26 5.80 14.57
C ILE A 86 -1.15 6.72 15.43
N THR A 87 -1.42 7.94 14.98
CA THR A 87 -2.30 8.85 15.73
C THR A 87 -3.77 8.47 15.54
N GLN A 88 -4.59 8.62 16.59
CA GLN A 88 -6.03 8.41 16.47
C GLN A 88 -6.64 9.34 15.42
N ALA A 89 -6.17 10.58 15.35
CA ALA A 89 -6.60 11.55 14.34
C ALA A 89 -6.37 11.03 12.91
N HIS A 90 -5.22 10.40 12.62
CA HIS A 90 -4.95 9.81 11.31
C HIS A 90 -5.88 8.63 11.00
N VAL A 91 -6.12 7.74 11.97
CA VAL A 91 -7.03 6.60 11.82
C VAL A 91 -8.45 7.06 11.49
N LEU A 92 -8.96 8.06 12.21
CA LEU A 92 -10.28 8.63 11.99
C LEU A 92 -10.35 9.34 10.63
N GLN A 93 -9.31 10.10 10.25
CA GLN A 93 -9.25 10.79 8.96
C GLN A 93 -9.28 9.82 7.78
N VAL A 94 -8.50 8.73 7.80
CA VAL A 94 -8.51 7.73 6.72
C VAL A 94 -9.85 6.99 6.66
N SER A 95 -10.45 6.68 7.82
CA SER A 95 -11.77 6.06 7.90
C SER A 95 -12.86 6.97 7.30
N GLU A 96 -12.83 8.27 7.62
CA GLU A 96 -13.74 9.25 7.06
C GLU A 96 -13.57 9.39 5.54
N LEU A 97 -12.32 9.41 5.04
CA LEU A 97 -12.05 9.46 3.60
C LEU A 97 -12.63 8.25 2.86
N ALA A 98 -12.50 7.05 3.42
CA ALA A 98 -13.07 5.83 2.84
C ALA A 98 -14.61 5.91 2.79
N LEU A 99 -15.25 6.34 3.87
CA LEU A 99 -16.71 6.52 3.93
C LEU A 99 -17.19 7.58 2.93
N ARG A 100 -16.48 8.71 2.83
CA ARG A 100 -16.79 9.78 1.87
C ARG A 100 -16.61 9.33 0.43
N ALA A 101 -15.57 8.56 0.13
CA ALA A 101 -15.35 8.00 -1.21
C ALA A 101 -16.49 7.05 -1.60
N GLN A 102 -16.90 6.17 -0.68
CA GLN A 102 -18.04 5.27 -0.90
C GLN A 102 -19.35 6.04 -1.09
N ALA A 103 -19.61 7.08 -0.31
CA ALA A 103 -20.82 7.90 -0.42
C ALA A 103 -20.91 8.68 -1.74
N GLN A 104 -19.76 9.00 -2.36
CA GLN A 104 -19.66 9.71 -3.64
C GLN A 104 -19.51 8.76 -4.84
N ALA A 105 -19.41 7.45 -4.62
CA ALA A 105 -19.19 6.48 -5.69
C ALA A 105 -20.40 6.42 -6.64
N HIS A 106 -20.12 6.41 -7.95
CA HIS A 106 -21.13 6.13 -8.96
C HIS A 106 -21.16 4.65 -9.28
N ILE A 107 -22.33 4.03 -9.20
CA ILE A 107 -22.53 2.67 -9.67
C ILE A 107 -22.52 2.72 -11.20
N LEU A 108 -21.48 2.13 -11.79
CA LEU A 108 -21.39 1.99 -13.24
C LEU A 108 -22.28 0.81 -13.68
N PRO A 109 -22.99 0.95 -14.82
CA PRO A 109 -23.73 -0.17 -15.39
C PRO A 109 -22.76 -1.30 -15.74
N ALA A 110 -23.21 -2.56 -15.60
CA ALA A 110 -22.43 -3.70 -16.06
C ALA A 110 -22.10 -3.53 -17.55
N SER A 111 -20.81 -3.54 -17.88
CA SER A 111 -20.36 -3.65 -19.27
C SER A 111 -20.87 -4.98 -19.82
N ARG A 112 -21.69 -4.91 -20.88
CA ARG A 112 -22.17 -6.07 -21.63
C ARG A 112 -21.03 -6.83 -22.30
#